data_AF-A0A7J9QUH4-F1
#
_entry.id   AF-A0A7J9QUH4-F1
#
_cell.length_a   1.000
_cell.length_b   1.000
_cell.length_c   1.000
_cell.angle_alpha   90.00
_cell.angle_beta   90.00
_cell.angle_gamma   90.00
#
_symmetry.space_group_name_H-M   'P 1'
#
loop_
_entity.id
_entity.type
_entity.pdbx_description
1 polymer ?
#
loop_
_entity_poly.entity_id
_entity_poly.type
_entity_poly.pdbx_seq_one_letter_code
_entity_poly.pdbx_strand_id
1 'polypeptide(L)'
;MKKKLIGLAASILAISLIFSSVKSTEAVSYYGHDGSVSEYLEKVVVKPYSNKKDTWVYIVKACATDHNLGVAGVVLKSDIDREQLGVSKSIVKGNCSHYGAVMKAKDGDTLGAELILTHEAL
;
A
#
# COMPACT_ATOMS: atom_id res chain seq x y z
N MET A 1 -18.43 61.45 -33.98
CA MET A 1 -17.24 62.27 -33.63
C MET A 1 -16.15 61.37 -33.09
N LYS A 2 -14.97 61.42 -33.70
CA LYS A 2 -13.72 60.80 -33.22
C LYS A 2 -13.12 61.67 -32.13
N LYS A 3 -12.46 61.06 -31.13
CA LYS A 3 -11.47 61.58 -30.13
C LYS A 3 -11.71 60.81 -28.81
N LYS A 4 -10.76 60.25 -28.07
CA LYS A 4 -9.29 60.28 -28.06
C LYS A 4 -8.83 59.06 -27.24
N LEU A 5 -7.77 58.40 -27.71
CA LEU A 5 -6.87 57.58 -26.90
C LEU A 5 -6.11 58.47 -25.90
N ILE A 6 -5.74 57.89 -24.75
CA ILE A 6 -4.72 58.21 -23.71
C ILE A 6 -5.37 57.72 -22.41
N GLY A 7 -4.86 56.79 -21.61
CA GLY A 7 -3.58 56.10 -21.51
C GLY A 7 -3.50 55.63 -20.06
N LEU A 8 -3.15 54.37 -19.81
CA LEU A 8 -2.66 53.94 -18.50
C LEU A 8 -1.81 52.69 -18.72
N ALA A 9 -0.51 52.95 -18.72
CA ALA A 9 0.53 51.96 -18.66
C ALA A 9 0.56 51.30 -17.26
N ALA A 10 1.20 50.14 -17.22
CA ALA A 10 1.73 49.47 -16.03
C ALA A 10 0.70 48.81 -15.11
N SER A 11 0.33 47.58 -15.45
CA SER A 11 0.31 46.52 -14.43
C SER A 11 0.79 45.21 -15.04
N ILE A 12 2.10 45.14 -15.21
CA ILE A 12 2.81 43.86 -15.32
C ILE A 12 2.78 43.28 -13.91
N LEU A 13 1.75 42.50 -13.61
CA LEU A 13 1.79 41.54 -12.52
C LEU A 13 1.84 40.16 -13.15
N ALA A 14 3.08 39.71 -13.31
CA ALA A 14 3.42 38.31 -13.51
C ALA A 14 2.80 37.50 -12.37
N ILE A 15 1.67 36.85 -12.64
CA ILE A 15 1.23 35.66 -11.89
C ILE A 15 1.52 34.46 -12.79
N SER A 16 2.79 34.32 -13.12
CA SER A 16 3.38 33.07 -13.59
C SER A 16 4.35 32.67 -12.50
N LEU A 17 4.25 31.41 -12.01
CA LEU A 17 4.81 30.84 -10.77
C LEU A 17 3.74 30.91 -9.66
N ILE A 18 3.22 29.85 -9.05
CA ILE A 18 3.70 28.48 -8.82
C ILE A 18 2.48 27.63 -8.43
N PHE A 19 1.92 26.86 -9.35
CA PHE A 19 1.46 25.53 -8.97
C PHE A 19 2.22 24.58 -9.86
N SER A 20 3.50 24.46 -9.50
CA SER A 20 4.34 23.30 -9.75
C SER A 20 3.43 22.09 -9.87
N SER A 21 3.50 21.45 -11.03
CA SER A 21 3.11 20.07 -11.26
C SER A 21 3.14 19.29 -9.94
N VAL A 22 1.96 19.16 -9.32
CA VAL A 22 1.72 18.07 -8.38
C VAL A 22 1.75 16.87 -9.31
N LYS A 23 2.95 16.38 -9.57
CA LYS A 23 3.13 14.98 -9.91
C LYS A 23 2.42 14.32 -8.74
N SER A 24 1.22 13.79 -9.00
CA SER A 24 0.75 12.66 -8.22
C SER A 24 1.93 11.70 -8.29
N THR A 25 2.75 11.69 -7.24
CA THR A 25 3.64 10.59 -7.01
C THR A 25 2.68 9.43 -6.93
N GLU A 26 2.56 8.71 -8.04
CA GLU A 26 1.92 7.40 -8.07
C GLU A 26 2.44 6.69 -6.84
N ALA A 27 1.56 6.04 -6.07
CA ALA A 27 2.00 5.25 -4.94
C ALA A 27 3.08 4.28 -5.45
N VAL A 28 4.34 4.60 -5.19
CA VAL A 28 5.47 3.81 -5.65
C VAL A 28 5.47 2.61 -4.72
N SER A 29 4.83 1.53 -5.17
CA SER A 29 4.93 0.25 -4.51
C SER A 29 6.36 -0.24 -4.72
N TYR A 30 7.17 -0.20 -3.65
CA TYR A 30 8.49 -0.79 -3.66
C TYR A 30 8.34 -2.31 -3.75
N TYR A 31 8.65 -2.86 -4.91
CA TYR A 31 8.64 -4.29 -5.18
C TYR A 31 9.83 -4.96 -4.50
N GLY A 32 9.66 -5.37 -3.24
CA GLY A 32 10.49 -6.41 -2.65
C GLY A 32 10.08 -7.77 -3.19
N HIS A 33 10.93 -8.38 -4.03
CA HIS A 33 10.86 -9.77 -4.47
C HIS A 33 11.36 -10.76 -3.39
N ASP A 34 11.64 -10.26 -2.19
CA ASP A 34 12.47 -10.88 -1.15
C ASP A 34 11.67 -11.60 -0.04
N GLY A 35 10.35 -11.74 -0.21
CA GLY A 35 9.50 -12.32 0.82
C GLY A 35 9.44 -11.49 2.10
N SER A 36 9.73 -10.18 2.01
CA SER A 36 9.64 -9.24 3.13
C SER A 36 8.22 -9.15 3.70
N VAL A 37 8.18 -8.90 5.01
CA VAL A 37 6.99 -8.57 5.79
C VAL A 37 7.18 -7.17 6.38
N SER A 38 6.11 -6.38 6.49
CA SER A 38 6.17 -5.04 7.13
C SER A 38 6.33 -5.13 8.66
N GLU A 39 6.63 -4.00 9.32
CA GLU A 39 6.86 -3.87 10.78
C GLU A 39 5.86 -4.60 11.69
N TYR A 40 4.60 -4.71 11.28
CA TYR A 40 3.53 -5.37 12.05
C TYR A 40 3.17 -6.77 11.59
N LEU A 41 3.87 -7.34 10.60
CA LEU A 41 3.54 -8.61 9.96
C LEU A 41 4.60 -9.69 10.22
N GLU A 42 4.12 -10.91 10.45
CA GLU A 42 4.94 -12.10 10.58
C GLU A 42 4.38 -13.23 9.70
N LYS A 43 5.25 -13.98 9.00
CA LYS A 43 4.85 -15.23 8.35
C LYS A 43 4.57 -16.28 9.42
N VAL A 44 3.39 -16.90 9.42
CA VAL A 44 3.06 -17.96 10.39
C VAL A 44 2.84 -19.32 9.76
N VAL A 45 2.39 -19.36 8.49
CA VAL A 45 2.27 -20.61 7.75
C VAL A 45 2.73 -20.38 6.32
N VAL A 46 3.72 -21.16 5.91
CA VAL A 46 4.17 -21.31 4.54
C VAL A 46 4.33 -22.80 4.30
N LYS A 47 3.40 -23.40 3.58
CA LYS A 47 3.49 -24.84 3.25
C LYS A 47 2.89 -25.15 1.89
N PRO A 48 3.38 -26.20 1.20
CA PRO A 48 2.80 -26.64 -0.05
C PRO A 48 1.30 -26.96 0.11
N TYR A 49 0.49 -26.55 -0.86
CA TYR A 49 -0.94 -26.83 -0.88
C TYR A 49 -1.23 -28.12 -1.65
N SER A 50 -1.40 -29.22 -0.91
CA SER A 50 -1.68 -30.54 -1.49
C SER A 50 -0.59 -30.95 -2.50
N ASN A 51 -0.92 -31.81 -3.45
CA ASN A 51 -0.03 -32.22 -4.55
C ASN A 51 -0.08 -31.24 -5.73
N LYS A 52 -0.44 -29.97 -5.50
CA LYS A 52 -0.50 -28.96 -6.55
C LYS A 52 0.85 -28.25 -6.64
N LYS A 53 1.49 -28.39 -7.80
CA LYS A 53 2.76 -27.73 -8.10
C LYS A 53 2.63 -26.21 -7.95
N ASP A 54 3.68 -25.58 -7.43
CA ASP A 54 3.84 -24.12 -7.30
C ASP A 54 2.66 -23.45 -6.56
N THR A 55 1.98 -24.16 -5.66
CA THR A 55 0.81 -23.66 -4.92
C THR A 55 1.03 -23.85 -3.43
N TRP A 56 0.77 -22.82 -2.64
CA TRP A 56 1.14 -22.74 -1.23
C TRP A 56 -0.01 -22.19 -0.39
N VAL A 57 -0.18 -22.73 0.81
CA VAL A 57 -0.97 -22.07 1.85
C VAL A 57 -0.08 -21.02 2.49
N TYR A 58 -0.51 -19.76 2.40
CA TYR A 58 0.22 -18.65 2.97
C TYR A 58 -0.63 -17.88 3.97
N ILE A 59 -0.17 -17.83 5.22
CA ILE A 59 -0.83 -17.11 6.30
C ILE A 59 0.18 -16.20 6.99
N VAL A 60 -0.21 -14.95 7.17
CA VAL A 60 0.50 -13.95 7.95
C VAL A 60 -0.31 -13.52 9.16
N LYS A 61 0.40 -13.09 10.19
CA LYS A 61 -0.16 -12.58 11.43
C LYS A 61 0.21 -11.11 11.55
N ALA A 62 -0.80 -10.24 11.69
CA ALA A 62 -0.61 -8.83 11.97
C ALA A 62 -0.85 -8.57 13.46
N CYS A 63 0.08 -7.93 14.17
CA CYS A 63 -0.04 -7.65 15.59
C CYS A 63 0.07 -6.14 15.87
N ALA A 64 -0.85 -5.63 16.69
CA ALA A 64 -0.87 -4.25 17.16
C ALA A 64 -0.05 -4.16 18.47
N THR A 65 1.21 -3.70 18.41
CA THR A 65 2.13 -3.75 19.55
C THR A 65 2.14 -2.47 20.37
N ASP A 66 2.17 -1.32 19.72
CA ASP A 66 2.37 0.00 20.29
C ASP A 66 1.08 0.82 20.37
N HIS A 67 0.22 0.74 19.35
CA HIS A 67 -1.10 1.38 19.26
C HIS A 67 -2.13 0.46 18.59
N ASN A 68 -3.41 0.88 18.53
CA ASN A 68 -4.43 0.14 17.78
C ASN A 68 -4.12 0.22 16.28
N LEU A 69 -4.16 -0.91 15.59
CA LEU A 69 -3.83 -0.96 14.16
C LEU A 69 -5.11 -1.01 13.33
N GLY A 70 -5.43 0.08 12.63
CA GLY A 70 -6.51 0.09 11.65
C GLY A 70 -6.03 -0.46 10.30
N VAL A 71 -6.59 -1.57 9.86
CA VAL A 71 -6.20 -2.29 8.64
C VAL A 71 -7.34 -2.19 7.61
N ALA A 72 -7.05 -1.56 6.48
CA ALA A 72 -7.91 -1.41 5.30
C ALA A 72 -7.67 -2.48 4.23
N GLY A 73 -6.54 -3.20 4.31
CA GLY A 73 -6.22 -4.23 3.34
C GLY A 73 -4.96 -5.01 3.73
N VAL A 74 -4.84 -6.21 3.17
CA VAL A 74 -3.60 -7.00 3.21
C VAL A 74 -3.28 -7.44 1.80
N VAL A 75 -2.07 -7.16 1.34
CA VAL A 75 -1.57 -7.63 0.05
C VAL A 75 -0.67 -8.83 0.32
N LEU A 76 -1.06 -10.00 -0.18
CA LEU A 76 -0.21 -11.19 -0.21
C LEU A 76 0.46 -11.25 -1.60
N LYS A 77 1.75 -11.54 -1.65
CA LYS A 77 2.52 -11.54 -2.90
C LYS A 77 3.53 -12.68 -2.94
N SER A 78 3.95 -13.05 -4.14
CA SER A 78 5.02 -14.00 -4.42
C SER A 78 5.77 -13.59 -5.70
N ASP A 79 6.66 -14.46 -6.18
CA ASP A 79 7.29 -14.30 -7.49
C ASP A 79 6.38 -14.59 -8.70
N ILE A 80 5.18 -15.14 -8.46
CA ILE A 80 4.20 -15.51 -9.50
C ILE A 80 2.89 -14.73 -9.37
N ASP A 81 2.46 -14.42 -8.15
CA ASP A 81 1.09 -14.08 -7.84
C ASP A 81 0.98 -12.93 -6.83
N ARG A 82 -0.16 -12.22 -6.86
CA ARG A 82 -0.46 -11.11 -5.97
C ARG A 82 -1.96 -11.08 -5.70
N GLU A 83 -2.32 -11.16 -4.42
CA GLU A 83 -3.70 -11.14 -3.95
C GLU A 83 -3.90 -9.99 -2.97
N GLN A 84 -4.93 -9.16 -3.22
CA GLN A 84 -5.30 -8.07 -2.32
C GLN A 84 -6.58 -8.44 -1.58
N LEU A 85 -6.45 -8.64 -0.28
CA LEU A 85 -7.56 -8.89 0.63
C LEU A 85 -8.07 -7.55 1.15
N GLY A 86 -9.23 -7.11 0.65
CA GLY A 86 -9.94 -5.98 1.23
C GLY A 86 -10.44 -6.34 2.62
N VAL A 87 -9.93 -5.68 3.66
CA VAL A 87 -10.35 -5.90 5.04
C VAL A 87 -10.69 -4.56 5.68
N SER A 88 -11.67 -4.51 6.56
CA SER A 88 -11.95 -3.31 7.34
C SER A 88 -11.98 -3.71 8.80
N LYS A 89 -10.79 -3.70 9.43
CA LYS A 89 -10.63 -4.21 10.80
C LYS A 89 -9.71 -3.33 11.61
N SER A 90 -10.12 -3.03 12.84
CA SER A 90 -9.23 -2.49 13.87
C SER A 90 -8.70 -3.63 14.74
N ILE A 91 -7.38 -3.70 14.89
CA ILE A 91 -6.70 -4.63 15.79
C ILE A 91 -6.34 -3.83 17.04
N VAL A 92 -7.01 -4.15 18.15
CA VAL A 92 -6.72 -3.51 19.44
C VAL A 92 -5.29 -3.82 19.87
N LYS A 93 -4.60 -2.83 20.46
CA LYS A 93 -3.27 -2.98 21.04
C LYS A 93 -3.18 -4.24 21.92
N GLY A 94 -2.11 -5.00 21.75
CA GLY A 94 -1.87 -6.28 22.42
C GLY A 94 -2.51 -7.49 21.72
N ASN A 95 -3.33 -7.29 20.70
CA ASN A 95 -3.95 -8.36 19.92
C ASN A 95 -3.33 -8.51 18.53
N CYS A 96 -3.61 -9.66 17.92
CA CYS A 96 -3.23 -9.97 16.55
C CYS A 96 -4.43 -10.44 15.72
N SER A 97 -4.31 -10.32 14.40
CA SER A 97 -5.23 -10.91 13.42
C SER A 97 -4.46 -11.72 12.38
N HIS A 98 -5.11 -12.72 11.80
CA HIS A 98 -4.52 -13.58 10.78
C HIS A 98 -5.17 -13.31 9.43
N TYR A 99 -4.34 -13.30 8.39
CA TYR A 99 -4.75 -13.11 7.01
C TYR A 99 -4.02 -14.12 6.14
N GLY A 100 -4.71 -14.72 5.19
CA GLY A 100 -4.08 -15.75 4.37
C GLY A 100 -4.92 -16.16 3.19
N ALA A 101 -4.25 -16.76 2.23
CA ALA A 101 -4.82 -17.28 1.01
C ALA A 101 -4.00 -18.46 0.49
N VAL A 102 -4.52 -19.11 -0.56
CA VAL A 102 -3.76 -20.10 -1.33
C VAL A 102 -3.11 -19.37 -2.50
N MET A 103 -1.79 -19.23 -2.47
CA MET A 103 -1.01 -18.43 -3.40
C MET A 103 -0.23 -19.33 -4.36
N LYS A 104 0.00 -18.87 -5.59
CA LYS A 104 1.02 -19.48 -6.44
C LYS A 104 2.40 -18.91 -6.13
N ALA A 105 3.44 -19.75 -6.10
CA ALA A 105 4.83 -19.35 -5.91
C ALA A 105 5.77 -20.48 -6.35
N LYS A 106 6.92 -20.16 -6.96
CA LYS A 106 7.91 -21.21 -7.31
C LYS A 106 8.50 -21.86 -6.06
N ASP A 107 8.71 -21.05 -5.04
CA ASP A 107 9.20 -21.44 -3.72
C ASP A 107 8.43 -20.67 -2.65
N GLY A 108 8.15 -21.33 -1.51
CA GLY A 108 7.50 -20.71 -0.36
C GLY A 108 8.30 -19.54 0.22
N ASP A 109 9.61 -19.50 0.02
CA ASP A 109 10.46 -18.41 0.50
C ASP A 109 10.14 -17.06 -0.19
N THR A 110 9.62 -17.10 -1.41
CA THR A 110 9.25 -15.90 -2.18
C THR A 110 7.95 -15.23 -1.70
N LEU A 111 7.18 -15.90 -0.84
CA LEU A 111 5.93 -15.36 -0.32
C LEU A 111 6.20 -14.19 0.62
N GLY A 112 5.49 -13.07 0.46
CA GLY A 112 5.61 -11.86 1.27
C GLY A 112 4.27 -11.18 1.46
N ALA A 113 4.20 -10.19 2.34
CA ALA A 113 2.95 -9.49 2.62
C ALA A 113 3.14 -8.02 3.04
N GLU A 114 2.13 -7.21 2.72
CA GLU A 114 2.06 -5.79 3.07
C GLU A 114 0.69 -5.48 3.71
N LEU A 115 0.67 -4.60 4.70
CA LEU A 115 -0.57 -4.02 5.24
C LEU A 115 -0.89 -2.71 4.55
N ILE A 116 -2.18 -2.52 4.27
CA ILE A 116 -2.75 -1.22 3.94
C ILE A 116 -3.43 -0.73 5.20
N LEU A 117 -2.87 0.31 5.83
CA LEU A 117 -3.39 0.87 7.06
C LEU A 117 -4.43 1.96 6.76
N THR A 118 -5.45 2.08 7.61
CA THR A 118 -6.32 3.25 7.62
C THR A 118 -5.54 4.42 8.21
N HIS A 119 -5.71 5.63 7.64
CA HIS A 119 -4.84 6.77 7.93
C HIS A 119 -4.85 7.27 9.38
N GLU A 120 -5.72 6.76 10.26
CA GLU A 120 -5.66 6.97 11.71
C GLU A 120 -6.67 6.02 12.37
N ALA A 121 -6.22 5.17 13.30
CA ALA A 121 -7.11 4.60 14.31
C ALA A 121 -7.03 5.53 15.53
N LEU A 122 -7.90 6.56 15.55
CA LEU A 122 -8.13 7.41 16.73
C LEU A 122 -8.63 6.59 17.92
#